data_AF-A0A925BSG5-F1
#
_entry.id   AF-A0A925BSG5-F1
#
_cell.length_a   1.000
_cell.length_b   1.000
_cell.length_c   1.000
_cell.angle_alpha   90.00
_cell.angle_beta   90.00
_cell.angle_gamma   90.00
#
_symmetry.space_group_name_H-M   'P 1'
#
loop_
_entity.id
_entity.type
_entity.pdbx_description
1 polymer ?
#
loop_
_entity_poly.entity_id
_entity_poly.type
_entity_poly.pdbx_seq_one_letter_code
_entity_poly.pdbx_strand_id
1 'polypeptide(L)'
;MSHRPANKRLIISAGVSIAACLLPILSAQAHNVKTSGDVAALFHIEPDHNPKAGQASRAWFALTKKGGELIPLEKCNCTLEVHQEPHQEGSEPLLKPPLKAISTEQYQGVPGAEIIFPKAGIYELELSGTAKDGQSFQPFELSYNVTVQSGEATQPSIVPSPLAQAPTATETASATRWLVPGVAIAALLGVVVWLTKRK
;
A
#
# COMPACT_ATOMS: atom_id res chain seq x y z
N MET A 1 8.56 -85.16 7.70
CA MET A 1 7.48 -84.76 6.77
C MET A 1 6.45 -83.93 7.52
N SER A 2 6.41 -82.62 7.27
CA SER A 2 5.24 -81.79 7.54
C SER A 2 5.41 -80.49 6.75
N HIS A 3 4.70 -80.41 5.63
CA HIS A 3 4.57 -79.22 4.81
C HIS A 3 3.64 -78.23 5.52
N ARG A 4 4.01 -76.94 5.56
CA ARG A 4 3.01 -75.86 5.60
C ARG A 4 3.40 -74.74 4.62
N PRO A 5 2.46 -74.31 3.75
CA PRO A 5 2.73 -73.39 2.66
C PRO A 5 2.60 -71.91 3.05
N ALA A 6 3.10 -71.10 2.12
CA ALA A 6 3.24 -69.66 2.11
C ALA A 6 1.94 -68.86 2.36
N ASN A 7 2.10 -67.65 2.91
CA ASN A 7 1.10 -66.60 2.85
C ASN A 7 1.78 -65.30 2.39
N LYS A 8 1.73 -65.03 1.07
CA LYS A 8 2.12 -63.74 0.50
C LYS A 8 0.95 -62.78 0.69
N ARG A 9 1.07 -61.87 1.66
CA ARG A 9 0.14 -60.74 1.81
C ARG A 9 0.49 -59.68 0.78
N LEU A 10 -0.37 -59.55 -0.21
CA LEU A 10 -0.35 -58.49 -1.21
C LEU A 10 -0.84 -57.21 -0.54
N ILE A 11 0.06 -56.24 -0.33
CA ILE A 11 -0.27 -54.92 0.20
C ILE A 11 -0.65 -54.04 -0.99
N ILE A 12 -1.93 -53.70 -1.10
CA ILE A 12 -2.46 -52.74 -2.06
C ILE A 12 -2.20 -51.35 -1.47
N SER A 13 -1.21 -50.64 -2.00
CA SER A 13 -0.96 -49.23 -1.69
C SER A 13 -2.00 -48.36 -2.40
N ALA A 14 -2.95 -47.80 -1.65
CA ALA A 14 -3.84 -46.76 -2.13
C ALA A 14 -3.03 -45.46 -2.32
N GLY A 15 -2.87 -45.04 -3.58
CA GLY A 15 -2.23 -43.77 -3.92
C GLY A 15 -3.11 -42.59 -3.51
N VAL A 16 -2.61 -41.76 -2.61
CA VAL A 16 -3.20 -40.47 -2.27
C VAL A 16 -2.75 -39.47 -3.35
N SER A 17 -3.64 -39.14 -4.29
CA SER A 17 -3.43 -38.04 -5.24
C SER A 17 -3.57 -36.72 -4.52
N ILE A 18 -2.45 -36.06 -4.22
CA ILE A 18 -2.40 -34.69 -3.74
C ILE A 18 -2.54 -33.78 -4.97
N ALA A 19 -3.76 -33.30 -5.23
CA ALA A 19 -3.98 -32.23 -6.17
C ALA A 19 -3.40 -30.93 -5.59
N ALA A 20 -2.17 -30.61 -5.99
CA ALA A 20 -1.50 -29.36 -5.63
C ALA A 20 -2.22 -28.19 -6.31
N CYS A 21 -3.05 -27.47 -5.56
CA CYS A 21 -3.69 -26.23 -5.99
C CYS A 21 -2.61 -25.13 -6.04
N LEU A 22 -2.11 -24.83 -7.24
CA LEU A 22 -1.20 -23.71 -7.50
C LEU A 22 -2.00 -22.41 -7.39
N LEU A 23 -2.02 -21.79 -6.21
CA LEU A 23 -2.49 -20.41 -6.06
C LEU A 23 -1.42 -19.46 -6.60
N PRO A 24 -1.74 -18.54 -7.53
CA PRO A 24 -0.82 -17.51 -7.95
C PRO A 24 -0.63 -16.53 -6.79
N ILE A 25 0.58 -16.48 -6.23
CA ILE A 25 0.98 -15.46 -5.27
C ILE A 25 1.20 -14.17 -6.07
N LEU A 26 0.15 -13.36 -6.26
CA LEU A 26 0.32 -12.00 -6.78
C LEU A 26 0.92 -11.14 -5.66
N SER A 27 2.25 -11.12 -5.58
CA SER A 27 2.97 -10.08 -4.84
C SER A 27 3.00 -8.81 -5.70
N ALA A 28 1.88 -8.10 -5.77
CA ALA A 28 1.83 -6.75 -6.32
C ALA A 28 2.25 -5.75 -5.23
N GLN A 29 3.55 -5.70 -4.95
CA GLN A 29 4.18 -4.54 -4.33
C GLN A 29 5.48 -4.31 -5.10
N ALA A 30 5.37 -3.58 -6.21
CA ALA A 30 6.52 -3.04 -6.92
C ALA A 30 7.13 -1.92 -6.07
N HIS A 31 7.76 -2.31 -4.97
CA HIS A 31 8.80 -1.54 -4.33
C HIS A 31 9.86 -1.26 -5.38
N ASN A 32 9.83 -0.05 -5.96
CA ASN A 32 10.71 0.32 -7.06
C ASN A 32 12.10 0.56 -6.47
N VAL A 33 12.89 -0.51 -6.37
CA VAL A 33 14.29 -0.42 -6.03
C VAL A 33 15.06 -0.03 -7.29
N LYS A 34 15.81 1.07 -7.23
CA LYS A 34 16.79 1.44 -8.27
C LYS A 34 18.17 1.55 -7.64
N THR A 35 19.20 1.43 -8.48
CA THR A 35 20.60 1.47 -8.06
C THR A 35 21.40 2.41 -8.94
N SER A 36 22.32 3.15 -8.34
CA SER A 36 23.30 4.00 -9.03
C SER A 36 24.60 3.95 -8.24
N GLY A 37 25.68 3.50 -8.89
CA GLY A 37 26.94 3.21 -8.21
C GLY A 37 26.78 2.15 -7.10
N ASP A 38 27.20 2.49 -5.89
CA ASP A 38 27.07 1.66 -4.69
C ASP A 38 25.86 2.05 -3.82
N VAL A 39 24.95 2.90 -4.33
CA VAL A 39 23.73 3.32 -3.65
C VAL A 39 22.51 2.63 -4.29
N ALA A 40 21.62 2.12 -3.44
CA ALA A 40 20.30 1.64 -3.82
C ALA A 40 19.23 2.45 -3.10
N ALA A 41 18.12 2.74 -3.76
CA ALA A 41 16.98 3.41 -3.16
C ALA A 41 15.71 2.60 -3.36
N LEU A 42 15.03 2.32 -2.26
CA LEU A 42 13.63 1.94 -2.28
C LEU A 42 12.78 3.22 -2.26
N PHE A 43 11.98 3.40 -3.30
CA PHE A 43 11.07 4.54 -3.43
C PHE A 43 9.62 4.16 -3.10
N HIS A 44 8.94 5.05 -2.39
CA HIS A 44 7.51 5.00 -2.20
C HIS A 44 6.90 6.41 -2.22
N ILE A 45 5.64 6.49 -2.67
CA ILE A 45 4.88 7.73 -2.63
C ILE A 45 3.46 7.46 -2.16
N GLU A 46 3.01 8.27 -1.22
CA GLU A 46 1.69 8.17 -0.60
C GLU A 46 0.69 9.15 -1.22
N PRO A 47 -0.62 8.82 -1.22
CA PRO A 47 -1.19 7.56 -0.75
C PRO A 47 -1.04 6.43 -1.79
N ASP A 48 -0.56 5.26 -1.37
CA ASP A 48 -0.56 3.98 -2.12
C ASP A 48 -0.11 4.08 -3.59
N HIS A 49 0.97 4.81 -3.87
CA HIS A 49 1.48 5.08 -5.23
C HIS A 49 0.45 5.76 -6.16
N ASN A 50 -0.54 6.43 -5.59
CA ASN A 50 -1.66 7.05 -6.30
C ASN A 50 -1.82 8.54 -5.95
N PRO A 51 -0.81 9.38 -6.22
CA PRO A 51 -0.89 10.80 -5.98
C PRO A 51 -1.95 11.46 -6.86
N LYS A 52 -2.58 12.51 -6.32
CA LYS A 52 -3.62 13.28 -7.00
C LYS A 52 -3.20 14.74 -7.16
N ALA A 53 -3.50 15.32 -8.31
CA ALA A 53 -3.21 16.72 -8.58
C ALA A 53 -3.90 17.64 -7.56
N GLY A 54 -3.20 18.68 -7.11
CA GLY A 54 -3.69 19.63 -6.11
C GLY A 54 -3.79 19.08 -4.68
N GLN A 55 -3.40 17.82 -4.44
CA GLN A 55 -3.35 17.22 -3.11
C GLN A 55 -1.90 16.94 -2.70
N ALA A 56 -1.63 17.05 -1.41
CA ALA A 56 -0.33 16.71 -0.85
C ALA A 56 -0.09 15.20 -0.98
N SER A 57 1.09 14.84 -1.47
CA SER A 57 1.58 13.47 -1.61
C SER A 57 2.95 13.38 -0.97
N ARG A 58 3.17 12.37 -0.14
CA ARG A 58 4.44 12.19 0.57
C ARG A 58 5.31 11.19 -0.15
N ALA A 59 6.42 11.64 -0.70
CA ALA A 59 7.45 10.78 -1.31
C ALA A 59 8.56 10.50 -0.28
N TRP A 60 9.08 9.27 -0.26
CA TRP A 60 10.24 8.92 0.55
C TRP A 60 11.14 7.88 -0.11
N PHE A 61 12.42 7.90 0.29
CA PHE A 61 13.49 7.13 -0.34
C PHE A 61 14.35 6.45 0.72
N ALA A 62 14.19 5.15 0.92
CA ALA A 62 15.09 4.39 1.78
C ALA A 62 16.38 4.08 1.03
N LEU A 63 17.38 4.94 1.26
CA LEU A 63 18.71 4.83 0.68
C LEU A 63 19.57 3.82 1.44
N THR A 64 20.28 2.96 0.72
CA THR A 64 21.23 2.00 1.29
C THR A 64 22.51 1.97 0.47
N LYS A 65 23.64 1.74 1.13
CA LYS A 65 24.89 1.37 0.47
C LYS A 65 24.85 -0.10 0.08
N LYS A 66 25.74 -0.50 -0.82
CA LYS A 66 26.10 -1.90 -1.04
C LYS A 66 26.39 -2.58 0.31
N GLY A 67 25.73 -3.71 0.56
CA GLY A 67 25.76 -4.38 1.87
C GLY A 67 24.56 -4.07 2.77
N GLY A 68 23.67 -3.16 2.36
CA GLY A 68 22.38 -2.91 3.01
C GLY A 68 22.42 -1.89 4.14
N GLU A 69 23.56 -1.23 4.39
CA GLU A 69 23.65 -0.16 5.40
C GLU A 69 22.83 1.06 4.97
N LEU A 70 21.93 1.52 5.84
CA LEU A 70 21.07 2.68 5.58
C LEU A 70 21.88 3.99 5.47
N ILE A 71 21.53 4.82 4.50
CA ILE A 71 22.02 6.19 4.34
C ILE A 71 20.91 7.15 4.79
N PRO A 72 20.89 7.61 6.05
CA PRO A 72 19.97 8.66 6.49
C PRO A 72 20.25 10.00 5.80
N LEU A 73 19.22 10.86 5.67
CA LEU A 73 19.32 12.18 5.05
C LEU A 73 20.40 13.05 5.72
N GLU A 74 20.62 12.89 7.02
CA GLU A 74 21.64 13.64 7.74
C GLU A 74 23.07 13.41 7.18
N LYS A 75 23.31 12.27 6.51
CA LYS A 75 24.59 11.89 5.88
C LYS A 75 24.68 12.22 4.39
N CYS A 76 23.60 12.72 3.79
CA CYS A 76 23.50 12.98 2.36
C CYS A 76 23.28 14.46 2.06
N ASN A 77 24.04 15.01 1.10
CA ASN A 77 23.69 16.24 0.41
C ASN A 77 22.71 15.90 -0.71
N CYS A 78 21.51 15.47 -0.34
CA CYS A 78 20.50 14.99 -1.26
C CYS A 78 19.64 16.14 -1.78
N THR A 79 19.23 16.03 -3.04
CA THR A 79 18.31 16.93 -3.73
C THR A 79 17.21 16.13 -4.39
N LEU A 80 15.99 16.65 -4.36
CA LEU A 80 14.84 16.09 -5.08
C LEU A 80 14.33 17.12 -6.07
N GLU A 81 14.31 16.73 -7.34
CA GLU A 81 13.76 17.52 -8.43
C GLU A 81 12.56 16.79 -9.03
N VAL A 82 11.54 17.55 -9.44
CA VAL A 82 10.32 17.01 -10.07
C VAL A 82 10.18 17.64 -11.45
N HIS A 83 10.19 16.80 -12.47
CA HIS A 83 10.04 17.18 -13.86
C HIS A 83 8.71 16.69 -14.41
N GLN A 84 8.09 17.43 -15.32
CA GLN A 84 6.90 16.97 -16.04
C GLN A 84 7.33 16.23 -17.29
N GLU A 85 6.75 15.05 -17.55
CA GLU A 85 7.03 14.30 -18.78
C GLU A 85 6.36 14.94 -20.01
N PRO A 86 7.03 14.96 -21.18
CA PRO A 86 8.38 14.42 -21.42
C PRO A 86 9.48 15.30 -20.82
N HIS A 87 10.40 14.70 -20.06
CA HIS A 87 11.56 15.42 -19.55
C HIS A 87 12.53 15.76 -20.69
N GLN A 88 12.98 17.01 -20.73
CA GLN A 88 14.05 17.46 -21.62
C GLN A 88 15.31 17.64 -20.78
N GLU A 89 16.39 16.95 -21.14
CA GLU A 89 17.67 17.07 -20.44
C GLU A 89 18.14 18.54 -20.38
N GLY A 90 18.50 19.01 -19.20
CA GLY A 90 18.91 20.40 -18.94
C GLY A 90 17.76 21.40 -18.81
N SER A 91 16.49 20.96 -18.88
CA SER A 91 15.35 21.81 -18.52
C SER A 91 15.31 22.08 -17.01
N GLU A 92 14.78 23.24 -16.63
CA GLU A 92 14.57 23.54 -15.22
C GLU A 92 13.45 22.65 -14.65
N PRO A 93 13.62 22.10 -13.44
CA PRO A 93 12.58 21.30 -12.81
C PRO A 93 11.37 22.14 -12.46
N LEU A 94 10.20 21.51 -12.56
CA LEU A 94 8.94 22.12 -12.19
C LEU A 94 8.85 22.39 -10.69
N LEU A 95 9.34 21.46 -9.86
CA LEU A 95 9.38 21.59 -8.40
C LEU A 95 10.75 21.16 -7.85
N LYS A 96 11.22 21.83 -6.79
CA LYS A 96 12.35 21.42 -5.96
C LYS A 96 11.91 21.27 -4.50
N PRO A 97 11.09 20.26 -4.17
CA PRO A 97 10.58 20.09 -2.82
C PRO A 97 11.72 19.85 -1.82
N PRO A 98 11.72 20.52 -0.65
CA PRO A 98 12.77 20.34 0.34
C PRO A 98 12.69 18.95 0.97
N LEU A 99 13.82 18.25 1.02
CA LEU A 99 13.93 16.98 1.72
C LEU A 99 13.98 17.20 3.24
N LYS A 100 13.25 16.36 3.96
CA LYS A 100 13.25 16.26 5.43
C LYS A 100 13.51 14.82 5.83
N ALA A 101 14.17 14.66 6.98
CA ALA A 101 14.36 13.34 7.56
C ALA A 101 13.01 12.88 8.14
N ILE A 102 12.52 11.73 7.68
CA ILE A 102 11.29 11.14 8.19
C ILE A 102 11.54 9.71 8.67
N SER A 103 10.62 9.21 9.49
CA SER A 103 10.55 7.80 9.85
C SER A 103 9.26 7.21 9.29
N THR A 104 9.36 6.10 8.58
CA THR A 104 8.24 5.42 7.92
C THR A 104 8.52 3.93 7.86
N GLU A 105 7.48 3.12 8.04
CA GLU A 105 7.60 1.67 8.15
C GLU A 105 8.70 1.27 9.16
N GLN A 106 9.76 0.62 8.67
CA GLN A 106 10.95 0.19 9.40
C GLN A 106 12.15 1.15 9.25
N TYR A 107 12.04 2.15 8.38
CA TYR A 107 13.13 3.06 8.04
C TYR A 107 13.10 4.34 8.88
N GLN A 108 14.28 4.80 9.30
CA GLN A 108 14.42 5.97 10.16
C GLN A 108 15.37 6.99 9.54
N GLY A 109 15.00 8.27 9.62
CA GLY A 109 15.81 9.37 9.13
C GLY A 109 16.01 9.40 7.62
N VAL A 110 15.15 8.72 6.84
CA VAL A 110 15.26 8.66 5.38
C VAL A 110 14.86 9.98 4.74
N PRO A 111 15.42 10.33 3.57
CA PRO A 111 14.93 11.43 2.75
C PRO A 111 13.43 11.27 2.45
N GLY A 112 12.64 12.29 2.79
CA GLY A 112 11.24 12.38 2.41
C GLY A 112 10.81 13.81 2.11
N ALA A 113 9.78 13.98 1.30
CA ALA A 113 9.26 15.27 0.87
C ALA A 113 7.73 15.25 0.71
N GLU A 114 7.11 16.38 1.03
CA GLU A 114 5.74 16.67 0.63
C GLU A 114 5.73 17.32 -0.74
N ILE A 115 4.92 16.79 -1.66
CA ILE A 115 4.82 17.22 -3.05
C ILE A 115 3.35 17.49 -3.36
N ILE A 116 3.05 18.67 -3.92
CA ILE A 116 1.73 18.98 -4.47
C ILE A 116 1.89 19.10 -5.98
N PHE A 117 1.47 18.08 -6.71
CA PHE A 117 1.52 18.08 -8.17
C PHE A 117 0.46 19.04 -8.73
N PRO A 118 0.80 19.98 -9.63
CA PRO A 118 -0.14 21.01 -10.06
C PRO A 118 -1.24 20.47 -10.98
N LYS A 119 -0.96 19.41 -11.76
CA LYS A 119 -1.87 18.82 -12.74
C LYS A 119 -1.73 17.31 -12.80
N ALA A 120 -2.76 16.64 -13.32
CA ALA A 120 -2.67 15.23 -13.68
C ALA A 120 -1.64 15.05 -14.82
N GLY A 121 -0.97 13.91 -14.84
CA GLY A 121 0.07 13.62 -15.83
C GLY A 121 1.12 12.67 -15.29
N ILE A 122 2.17 12.46 -16.08
CA ILE A 122 3.35 11.71 -15.64
C ILE A 122 4.42 12.72 -15.25
N TYR A 123 5.06 12.48 -14.11
CA TYR A 123 6.18 13.26 -13.63
C TYR A 123 7.36 12.33 -13.38
N GLU A 124 8.56 12.85 -13.58
CA GLU A 124 9.79 12.21 -13.15
C GLU A 124 10.25 12.83 -11.84
N LEU A 125 10.47 11.99 -10.83
CA LEU A 125 11.09 12.37 -9.56
C LEU A 125 12.56 11.94 -9.61
N GLU A 126 13.46 12.91 -9.73
CA GLU A 126 14.90 12.69 -9.74
C GLU A 126 15.47 12.95 -8.35
N LEU A 127 15.97 11.89 -7.72
CA LEU A 127 16.72 12.00 -6.48
C LEU A 127 18.21 11.88 -6.78
N SER A 128 18.96 12.92 -6.47
CA SER A 128 20.42 12.95 -6.60
C SER A 128 21.07 13.26 -5.26
N GLY A 129 22.34 12.87 -5.11
CA GLY A 129 23.04 13.15 -3.86
C GLY A 129 24.51 12.79 -3.84
N THR A 130 25.22 13.42 -2.90
CA THR A 130 26.61 13.12 -2.56
C THR A 130 26.77 12.87 -1.06
N ALA A 131 27.81 12.13 -0.70
CA ALA A 131 28.19 11.94 0.69
C ALA A 131 28.60 13.27 1.34
N LYS A 132 28.14 13.51 2.56
CA LYS A 132 28.68 14.58 3.41
C LYS A 132 30.07 14.20 3.96
N ASP A 133 30.79 15.19 4.47
CA ASP A 133 32.11 15.02 5.07
C ASP A 133 32.15 13.85 6.06
N GLY A 134 33.14 12.96 5.87
CA GLY A 134 33.33 11.77 6.71
C GLY A 134 32.38 10.60 6.43
N GLN A 135 31.49 10.70 5.44
CA GLN A 135 30.67 9.59 4.94
C GLN A 135 31.24 9.04 3.62
N SER A 136 30.96 7.78 3.31
CA SER A 136 31.42 7.16 2.04
C SER A 136 30.28 6.44 1.32
N PHE A 137 29.86 7.02 0.20
CA PHE A 137 29.11 6.38 -0.88
C PHE A 137 29.35 7.20 -2.16
N GLN A 138 29.20 6.58 -3.32
CA GLN A 138 29.38 7.24 -4.61
C GLN A 138 28.28 8.28 -4.84
N PRO A 139 28.58 9.40 -5.53
CA PRO A 139 27.52 10.26 -6.07
C PRO A 139 26.50 9.43 -6.86
N PHE A 140 25.23 9.77 -6.71
CA PHE A 140 24.15 9.01 -7.33
C PHE A 140 23.08 9.94 -7.89
N GLU A 141 22.33 9.40 -8.84
CA GLU A 141 21.12 9.98 -9.44
C GLU A 141 20.17 8.82 -9.76
N LEU A 142 18.90 8.97 -9.36
CA LEU A 142 17.87 7.95 -9.45
C LEU A 142 16.53 8.61 -9.80
N SER A 143 16.00 8.29 -10.98
CA SER A 143 14.74 8.87 -11.47
C SER A 143 13.56 7.89 -11.34
N TYR A 144 12.37 8.38 -11.00
CA TYR A 144 11.15 7.56 -10.85
C TYR A 144 9.96 8.19 -11.55
N ASN A 145 9.31 7.46 -12.45
CA ASN A 145 8.09 7.93 -13.08
C ASN A 145 6.90 7.73 -12.14
N VAL A 146 6.17 8.80 -11.92
CA VAL A 146 4.97 8.86 -11.07
C VAL A 146 3.80 9.33 -11.92
N THR A 147 2.77 8.50 -12.00
CA THR A 147 1.50 8.86 -12.63
C THR A 147 0.61 9.54 -11.61
N VAL A 148 0.28 10.80 -11.86
CA VAL A 148 -0.60 11.63 -11.03
C VAL A 148 -1.99 11.66 -11.63
N GLN A 149 -2.98 11.27 -10.83
CA GLN A 149 -4.38 11.31 -11.22
C GLN A 149 -4.95 12.72 -11.14
N SER A 150 -6.07 12.94 -11.83
CA SER A 150 -6.88 14.14 -11.63
C SER A 150 -7.27 14.26 -10.16
N GLY A 151 -7.02 15.43 -9.58
CA GLY A 151 -7.57 15.78 -8.27
C GLY A 151 -9.09 15.90 -8.34
N GLU A 152 -9.73 15.91 -7.17
CA GLU A 152 -11.07 16.45 -7.10
C GLU A 152 -11.02 17.88 -7.62
N ALA A 153 -11.75 18.15 -8.71
CA ALA A 153 -12.13 19.53 -8.99
C ALA A 153 -12.74 20.05 -7.69
N THR A 154 -12.29 21.21 -7.22
CA THR A 154 -13.02 21.94 -6.18
C THR A 154 -14.39 22.18 -6.79
N GLN A 155 -15.30 21.25 -6.60
CA GLN A 155 -16.67 21.37 -7.05
C GLN A 155 -17.13 22.63 -6.32
N PRO A 156 -17.52 23.70 -7.03
CA PRO A 156 -18.16 24.82 -6.39
C PRO A 156 -19.26 24.18 -5.56
N SER A 157 -19.19 24.31 -4.24
CA SER A 157 -20.25 23.82 -3.38
C SER A 157 -21.47 24.63 -3.80
N ILE A 158 -22.31 24.03 -4.65
CA ILE A 158 -23.68 24.44 -4.81
C ILE A 158 -24.33 24.01 -3.50
N VAL A 159 -24.02 24.71 -2.41
CA VAL A 159 -24.79 24.63 -1.19
C VAL A 159 -26.15 25.16 -1.60
N PRO A 160 -27.22 24.35 -1.60
CA PRO A 160 -28.55 24.92 -1.68
C PRO A 160 -28.67 25.83 -0.45
N SER A 161 -28.86 27.13 -0.67
CA SER A 161 -29.31 28.04 0.39
C SER A 161 -30.40 27.36 1.20
N PRO A 162 -30.38 27.41 2.54
CA PRO A 162 -31.52 26.98 3.33
C PRO A 162 -32.70 27.88 2.98
N LEU A 163 -33.59 27.41 2.11
CA LEU A 163 -34.92 27.97 1.99
C LEU A 163 -35.61 27.76 3.34
N ALA A 164 -36.06 28.86 3.92
CA ALA A 164 -36.73 28.96 5.20
C ALA A 164 -37.66 27.76 5.49
N GLN A 165 -37.42 27.06 6.59
CA GLN A 165 -38.38 26.13 7.17
C GLN A 165 -39.55 26.94 7.73
N ALA A 166 -40.70 26.88 7.06
CA ALA A 166 -41.97 27.27 7.66
C ALA A 166 -42.42 26.18 8.66
N PRO A 167 -42.97 26.54 9.83
CA PRO A 167 -43.47 25.56 10.79
C PRO A 167 -44.87 25.12 10.37
N THR A 168 -45.05 23.84 10.06
CA THR A 168 -46.39 23.27 9.89
C THR A 168 -46.63 22.19 10.94
N ALA A 169 -47.61 22.52 11.77
CA ALA A 169 -48.31 21.79 12.82
C ALA A 169 -48.13 20.26 12.95
N THR A 170 -48.00 19.89 14.21
CA THR A 170 -48.36 18.64 14.90
C THR A 170 -49.51 17.86 14.26
N GLU A 171 -49.30 16.57 13.97
CA GLU A 171 -50.39 15.59 13.88
C GLU A 171 -50.04 14.32 14.67
N THR A 172 -50.59 14.29 15.88
CA THR A 172 -51.21 13.19 16.61
C THR A 172 -50.77 11.74 16.31
N ALA A 173 -50.18 11.15 17.35
CA ALA A 173 -50.07 9.71 17.55
C ALA A 173 -51.41 9.00 17.36
N SER A 174 -51.43 7.92 16.57
CA SER A 174 -52.50 6.94 16.62
C SER A 174 -51.92 5.54 16.58
N ALA A 175 -52.05 4.87 17.72
CA ALA A 175 -51.70 3.48 17.92
C ALA A 175 -52.61 2.57 17.10
N THR A 176 -52.05 1.57 16.42
CA THR A 176 -52.75 0.29 16.25
C THR A 176 -51.72 -0.84 16.20
N ARG A 177 -51.69 -1.57 17.31
CA ARG A 177 -51.10 -2.91 17.45
C ARG A 177 -51.70 -3.88 16.44
N TRP A 178 -50.85 -4.58 15.68
CA TRP A 178 -51.15 -5.93 15.23
C TRP A 178 -50.03 -6.87 15.69
N LEU A 179 -50.42 -7.78 16.57
CA LEU A 179 -49.70 -8.95 17.03
C LEU A 179 -49.71 -10.01 15.93
N VAL A 180 -48.58 -10.61 15.59
CA VAL A 180 -48.44 -12.08 15.41
C VAL A 180 -46.95 -12.48 15.51
N PRO A 181 -46.61 -13.76 15.81
CA PRO A 181 -45.59 -14.13 16.79
C PRO A 181 -44.31 -14.63 16.11
N GLY A 182 -43.28 -14.82 16.93
CA GLY A 182 -41.96 -15.22 16.49
C GLY A 182 -41.85 -16.61 15.88
N VAL A 183 -40.74 -16.80 15.17
CA VAL A 183 -40.10 -18.10 14.99
C VAL A 183 -38.61 -17.92 15.27
N ALA A 184 -38.20 -18.50 16.39
CA ALA A 184 -36.80 -18.73 16.75
C ALA A 184 -36.26 -19.89 15.92
N ILE A 185 -35.11 -19.72 15.26
CA ILE A 185 -34.21 -20.82 14.92
C ILE A 185 -32.77 -20.37 15.23
N ALA A 186 -32.47 -20.29 16.52
CA ALA A 186 -31.12 -20.34 17.05
C ALA A 186 -30.87 -21.77 17.57
N ALA A 187 -30.64 -22.75 16.69
CA ALA A 187 -30.41 -24.13 17.12
C ALA A 187 -29.77 -25.04 16.06
N LEU A 188 -28.59 -24.69 15.49
CA LEU A 188 -27.82 -25.70 14.72
C LEU A 188 -26.29 -25.70 14.88
N LEU A 189 -25.66 -24.81 15.67
CA LEU A 189 -24.20 -24.86 15.89
C LEU A 189 -23.76 -25.16 17.33
N GLY A 190 -24.67 -25.17 18.31
CA GLY A 190 -24.35 -25.47 19.71
C GLY A 190 -24.21 -26.96 20.06
N VAL A 191 -24.82 -27.86 19.27
CA VAL A 191 -24.85 -29.30 19.58
C VAL A 191 -23.51 -29.99 19.25
N VAL A 192 -22.72 -29.45 18.31
CA VAL A 192 -21.43 -30.03 17.91
C VAL A 192 -20.34 -29.79 18.97
N VAL A 193 -20.40 -28.68 19.71
CA VAL A 193 -19.39 -28.34 20.74
C VAL A 193 -19.55 -29.16 22.03
N TRP A 194 -20.76 -29.65 22.33
CA TRP A 194 -20.99 -30.43 23.55
C TRP A 194 -20.60 -31.91 23.41
N LEU A 195 -20.67 -32.47 22.19
CA LEU A 195 -20.37 -33.89 21.94
C LEU A 195 -18.86 -34.19 21.82
N THR A 196 -18.03 -33.20 21.50
CA THR A 196 -16.56 -33.39 21.37
C THR A 196 -15.80 -33.24 22.69
N LYS A 197 -16.46 -32.78 23.77
CA LYS A 197 -15.82 -32.56 25.08
C LYS A 197 -16.12 -33.62 26.14
N ARG A 198 -16.81 -34.71 25.77
CA ARG A 198 -17.21 -35.79 26.70
C ARG A 198 -16.64 -37.19 26.35
N LYS A 199 -15.58 -37.26 25.55
CA LYS A 199 -14.77 -38.49 25.40
C LYS A 199 -13.32 -38.21 25.74
#